data_AF-A0A8S3EGM5-F1
#
_entry.id   AF-A0A8S3EGM5-F1
#
_cell.length_a   1.000
_cell.length_b   1.000
_cell.length_c   1.000
_cell.angle_alpha   90.00
_cell.angle_beta   90.00
_cell.angle_gamma   90.00
#
_symmetry.space_group_name_H-M   'P 1'
#
loop_
_entity.id
_entity.type
_entity.pdbx_description
1 polymer ?
#
loop_
_entity_poly.entity_id
_entity_poly.type
_entity_poly.pdbx_seq_one_letter_code
_entity_poly.pdbx_strand_id
1 'polypeptide(L)' 'LCYHELVFTTKEYMREVCVIDPKWLVEYAPKFFKFGDSTRLSKMKKEQRVEPLFNKYEEPNSWRISRLRRPYYNPAGKFG' A
#
# COMPACT_ATOMS: atom_id res chain seq x y z
N LEU A 1 14.49 -12.42 -2.62
CA LEU A 1 14.80 -13.36 -3.72
C LEU A 1 15.64 -12.61 -4.74
N CYS A 2 16.58 -13.29 -5.40
CA CYS A 2 17.34 -12.82 -6.56
C CYS A 2 17.06 -13.76 -7.75
N TYR A 3 17.02 -13.27 -8.97
CA TYR A 3 16.73 -14.06 -10.18
C TYR A 3 17.76 -13.78 -11.28
N HIS A 4 18.00 -14.76 -12.16
CA HIS A 4 18.93 -14.61 -13.27
C HIS A 4 18.29 -13.90 -14.47
N GLU A 5 17.08 -14.31 -14.84
CA GLU A 5 16.33 -13.70 -15.95
C GLU A 5 14.82 -13.63 -15.67
N LEU A 6 14.16 -12.72 -16.37
CA LEU A 6 12.71 -12.55 -16.35
C LEU A 6 12.16 -12.98 -17.71
N VAL A 7 11.21 -13.92 -17.69
CA VAL A 7 10.61 -14.50 -18.88
C VAL A 7 9.24 -13.89 -19.08
N PHE A 8 9.07 -13.20 -20.21
CA PHE A 8 7.82 -12.54 -20.56
C PHE A 8 6.89 -13.51 -21.31
N THR A 9 5.75 -13.84 -20.70
CA THR A 9 4.70 -14.67 -21.33
C THR A 9 3.32 -13.98 -21.16
N THR A 10 2.28 -14.71 -20.74
CA THR A 10 1.00 -14.12 -20.31
C THR A 10 1.08 -13.50 -18.92
N LYS A 11 1.97 -14.03 -18.07
CA LYS A 11 2.40 -13.47 -16.80
C LYS A 11 3.93 -13.47 -16.77
N GLU A 12 4.50 -12.56 -16.00
CA GLU A 12 5.95 -12.49 -15.83
C GLU A 12 6.41 -13.59 -14.86
N TYR A 13 7.38 -14.40 -15.29
CA TYR A 13 7.99 -15.45 -14.47
C TYR A 13 9.48 -15.17 -14.26
N MET A 14 9.96 -15.38 -13.03
CA MET A 14 11.38 -15.33 -12.70
C MET A 14 11.99 -16.73 -12.90
N ARG A 15 13.08 -16.84 -13.68
CA ARG A 15 13.83 -18.10 -13.86
C ARG A 15 15.08 -18.08 -12.97
N GLU A 16 15.39 -19.25 -12.41
CA GLU A 16 16.53 -19.48 -11.51
C GLU A 16 16.54 -18.50 -10.32
N VAL A 17 15.72 -18.83 -9.31
CA VAL A 17 15.48 -17.96 -8.16
C VAL A 17 16.24 -18.44 -6.93
N CYS A 18 16.96 -17.54 -6.28
CA CYS A 18 17.69 -17.79 -5.04
C CYS A 18 17.16 -16.95 -3.88
N VAL A 19 17.12 -17.54 -2.68
CA VAL A 19 16.79 -16.82 -1.43
C VAL A 19 18.03 -16.05 -0.98
N ILE A 20 17.83 -14.79 -0.57
CA ILE A 20 18.91 -13.91 -0.12
C ILE A 20 18.51 -13.18 1.17
N ASP A 21 19.49 -12.83 2.00
CA ASP A 21 19.31 -11.84 3.07
C ASP A 21 19.36 -10.42 2.47
N PRO A 22 18.39 -9.54 2.76
CA PRO A 22 18.42 -8.15 2.32
C PRO A 22 19.71 -7.38 2.67
N LYS A 23 20.40 -7.74 3.76
CA LYS A 23 21.66 -7.09 4.19
C LYS A 23 22.76 -7.22 3.14
N TRP A 24 22.82 -8.36 2.46
CA TRP A 24 23.83 -8.62 1.43
C TRP A 24 23.77 -7.60 0.28
N LEU A 25 22.59 -7.08 -0.04
CA LEU A 25 22.45 -6.07 -1.11
C LEU A 25 23.16 -4.76 -0.75
N VAL A 26 23.12 -4.35 0.52
CA VAL A 26 23.82 -3.14 0.99
C VAL A 26 25.32 -3.39 1.09
N GLU A 27 25.73 -4.59 1.50
CA GLU A 27 27.14 -4.99 1.63
C GLU A 27 27.85 -5.10 0.26
N TYR A 28 27.26 -5.81 -0.70
CA TYR A 28 27.87 -6.07 -2.00
C TYR A 28 27.58 -5.00 -3.06
N ALA A 29 26.49 -4.24 -2.92
CA ALA A 29 26.11 -3.18 -3.86
C ALA A 29 25.76 -1.84 -3.15
N PRO A 30 26.69 -1.25 -2.38
CA PRO A 30 26.45 -0.05 -1.58
C PRO A 30 26.17 1.22 -2.40
N LYS A 31 26.57 1.23 -3.68
CA LYS A 31 26.25 2.34 -4.60
C LYS A 31 24.77 2.39 -4.99
N PHE A 32 24.10 1.23 -4.97
CA PHE A 32 22.72 1.09 -5.41
C PHE A 32 21.75 1.02 -4.22
N PHE A 33 22.12 0.32 -3.15
CA PHE A 33 21.26 0.11 -1.98
C PHE A 33 21.76 0.82 -0.73
N LYS A 34 20.81 1.22 0.12
CA LYS A 34 21.06 1.86 1.41
C LYS A 34 20.05 1.34 2.43
N PHE A 35 20.44 1.31 3.71
CA PHE A 35 19.49 1.04 4.78
C PHE A 35 18.45 2.16 4.88
N GLY A 36 17.20 1.77 5.15
CA GLY A 36 16.12 2.71 5.43
C GLY A 36 16.24 3.29 6.84
N ASP A 37 15.87 4.55 7.00
CA ASP A 37 15.73 5.19 8.31
C ASP A 37 14.43 4.70 8.98
N SER A 38 14.53 4.10 10.18
CA SER A 38 13.36 3.58 10.90
C SER A 38 12.45 4.67 11.44
N THR A 39 12.95 5.90 11.62
CA THR A 39 12.16 7.01 12.14
C THR A 39 11.36 7.73 11.06
N ARG A 40 11.65 7.48 9.79
CA ARG A 40 11.05 8.18 8.65
C ARG A 40 10.44 7.22 7.64
N LEU A 41 9.18 7.48 7.30
CA LEU A 41 8.53 6.78 6.21
C LEU A 41 9.13 7.20 4.86
N SER A 42 9.41 6.23 3.99
CA SER A 42 9.80 6.48 2.60
C SER A 42 8.67 7.17 1.84
N LYS A 43 9.00 7.88 0.74
CA LYS A 43 8.02 8.53 -0.13
C LYS A 43 6.95 7.53 -0.61
N MET A 44 7.39 6.39 -1.13
CA MET A 44 6.51 5.31 -1.58
C MET A 44 5.55 4.85 -0.47
N LYS A 45 6.05 4.63 0.76
CA LYS A 45 5.21 4.16 1.88
C LYS A 45 4.19 5.22 2.32
N LYS A 46 4.49 6.51 2.18
CA LYS A 46 3.54 7.61 2.45
C LYS A 46 2.43 7.69 1.40
N GLU A 47 2.72 7.32 0.16
CA GLU A 47 1.76 7.35 -0.95
C GLU A 47 0.85 6.12 -0.97
N GLN A 48 1.21 5.04 -0.26
CA GLN A 48 0.37 3.87 -0.10
C GLN A 48 -0.93 4.21 0.63
N ARG A 49 -2.07 3.79 0.06
CA ARG A 49 -3.40 3.95 0.64
C ARG A 49 -3.85 2.61 1.20
N VAL A 50 -4.38 2.63 2.41
CA VAL A 50 -5.00 1.45 3.01
C VAL A 50 -6.45 1.42 2.55
N GLU A 51 -6.84 0.32 1.90
CA GLU A 51 -8.23 0.00 1.60
C GLU A 51 -8.73 -0.99 2.66
N PRO A 52 -9.99 -0.88 3.12
CA PRO A 52 -10.53 -1.84 4.06
C PRO A 52 -10.71 -3.21 3.43
N LEU A 53 -10.83 -4.22 4.29
CA LEU A 53 -11.15 -5.58 3.87
C LEU A 53 -12.50 -5.62 3.16
N PHE A 54 -12.61 -6.50 2.16
CA PHE A 54 -13.86 -6.71 1.44
C PHE A 54 -14.96 -7.27 2.36
N ASN A 55 -16.11 -6.60 2.36
CA ASN A 55 -17.32 -7.07 3.02
C ASN A 55 -18.43 -7.27 1.96
N LYS A 56 -18.93 -8.50 1.82
CA LYS A 56 -19.99 -8.84 0.86
C LYS A 56 -21.34 -8.17 1.13
N TYR A 57 -21.57 -7.69 2.35
CA TYR A 57 -22.86 -7.13 2.78
C TYR A 57 -22.93 -5.61 2.67
N GLU A 58 -21.79 -4.95 2.43
CA GLU A 58 -21.70 -3.50 2.35
C GLU A 58 -21.38 -3.06 0.93
N GLU A 59 -21.98 -1.95 0.51
CA GLU A 59 -21.64 -1.35 -0.78
C GLU A 59 -20.21 -0.78 -0.76
N PRO A 60 -19.48 -0.86 -1.89
CA PRO A 60 -18.14 -0.30 -1.98
C PRO A 60 -18.10 1.17 -1.57
N ASN A 61 -17.11 1.52 -0.73
CA ASN A 61 -16.85 2.87 -0.23
C ASN A 61 -17.91 3.48 0.70
N SER A 62 -18.92 2.73 1.16
CA SER A 62 -19.92 3.19 2.14
C SER A 62 -19.29 3.75 3.42
N TRP A 63 -18.16 3.18 3.85
CA TRP A 63 -17.36 3.58 5.00
C TRP A 63 -16.74 4.99 4.90
N ARG A 64 -16.66 5.58 3.70
CA ARG A 64 -16.03 6.90 3.53
C ARG A 64 -16.89 7.97 4.18
N ILE A 65 -16.32 8.72 5.12
CA ILE A 65 -16.99 9.84 5.80
C ILE A 65 -17.54 10.86 4.79
N SER A 66 -16.88 11.04 3.64
CA SER A 66 -17.36 11.91 2.56
C SER A 66 -18.69 11.47 1.93
N ARG A 67 -19.09 10.21 2.10
CA ARG A 67 -20.38 9.68 1.64
C ARG A 67 -21.49 9.78 2.68
N LEU A 68 -21.15 9.94 3.97
CA LEU A 68 -22.17 10.22 4.96
C LEU A 68 -22.80 11.58 4.62
N ARG A 69 -24.10 11.59 4.33
CA ARG A 69 -24.88 12.83 4.25
C ARG A 69 -24.75 13.50 5.62
N ARG A 70 -24.09 14.67 5.67
CA ARG A 70 -24.08 15.48 6.89
C ARG A 70 -25.54 15.76 7.25
N PRO A 71 -26.00 15.47 8.48
CA PRO A 71 -27.24 16.05 8.95
C PRO A 71 -27.06 17.56 8.82
N TYR A 72 -27.98 18.22 8.12
CA TYR A 72 -28.00 19.68 8.10
C TYR A 72 -28.17 20.12 9.56
N TYR A 73 -27.16 20.75 10.15
CA TYR A 73 -27.33 21.37 11.46
C TYR A 73 -28.34 22.50 11.28
N ASN A 74 -29.59 22.26 11.69
CA ASN A 74 -30.62 23.29 11.77
C ASN A 74 -30.64 23.83 13.21
N PRO A 75 -30.02 25.00 13.49
CA PRO A 75 -30.11 25.62 14.82
C PRO A 75 -31.52 26.11 15.17
N ALA A 76 -32.47 26.06 14.22
CA ALA A 76 -33.84 26.51 14.38
C ALA A 76 -34.83 25.33 14.22
N GLY A 77 -34.78 24.37 15.13
CA GLY A 77 -35.81 23.33 15.27
C GLY A 77 -36.97 23.83 16.13
N LYS A 78 -37.78 24.74 15.58
CA LYS A 78 -39.08 25.13 16.14
C LYS A 78 -40.08 23.98 16.01
N PHE A 79 -40.76 23.69 17.12
CA PHE A 79 -42.10 23.16 17.31
C PHE A 79 -42.69 22.19 16.27
N GLY A 80 -42.92 20.97 16.74
CA GLY A 80 -43.95 20.03 16.30
C GLY A 80 -44.24 19.10 17.46
#